data_AF-A0A915CX25-F1
#
_entry.id   AF-A0A915CX25-F1
#
_cell.length_a   1.000
_cell.length_b   1.000
_cell.length_c   1.000
_cell.angle_alpha   90.00
_cell.angle_beta   90.00
_cell.angle_gamma   90.00
#
_symmetry.space_group_name_H-M   'P 1'
#
loop_
_entity.id
_entity.type
_entity.pdbx_description
1 polymer ?
#
loop_
_entity_poly.entity_id
_entity_poly.type
_entity_poly.pdbx_seq_one_letter_code
_entity_poly.pdbx_strand_id
1 'polypeptide(L)'
;MAGFDPAGLRITPIIVNGSSVAVPTTTTGSSTSPTINEQASVRERAQTLQIYLDKFLEYCSRETMKIEWADDLRRVDCAKFLLDRVIVLYVYEVFPDIETDGVDVFGGLDTADPQVIARYWLIRWMINIASAGFHEQPSSGLLLYRQVLLSSQKATNNLLTLMREAMQLPLACSNVIHKVLALIRYWLLQKEIPVFVESGLITLEAWNLLLIHIYTSFFNSPYLVSSGDRLPSAISLTHSILQMSRDLANPSVSVLPRQLPKSVWAELLKRLSQALTVCCARSDAYGSATAGGFTRTLLSVCVFVRVIREVELDERMWDDVWLVFKAGIWTQMVEQWSKVVENVTRALILNLFAIDVSNLIDPEGVEVLVMLKLAPQDQPVEN
;
A
#
# COMPACT_ATOMS: atom_id res chain seq x y z
N MET A 1 35.42 -8.11 -35.82
CA MET A 1 34.40 -7.16 -36.30
C MET A 1 33.24 -7.95 -36.89
N ALA A 2 32.21 -8.19 -36.08
CA ALA A 2 30.88 -8.58 -36.52
C ALA A 2 29.92 -7.76 -35.65
N GLY A 3 29.16 -6.88 -36.29
CA GLY A 3 28.25 -5.98 -35.60
C GLY A 3 27.14 -6.79 -34.94
N PHE A 4 27.01 -6.64 -33.63
CA PHE A 4 25.79 -7.03 -32.93
C PHE A 4 24.72 -6.03 -33.35
N ASP A 5 23.76 -6.45 -34.16
CA ASP A 5 22.62 -5.65 -34.57
C ASP A 5 21.47 -5.86 -33.55
N PRO A 6 21.25 -4.92 -32.61
CA PRO A 6 20.17 -5.04 -31.64
C PRO A 6 18.77 -4.95 -32.27
N ALA A 7 18.65 -4.64 -33.57
CA ALA A 7 17.36 -4.60 -34.27
C ALA A 7 16.79 -6.00 -34.61
N GLY A 8 17.57 -7.08 -34.41
CA GLY A 8 17.16 -8.45 -34.74
C GLY A 8 16.24 -9.13 -33.72
N LEU A 9 16.14 -8.62 -32.49
CA LEU A 9 15.24 -9.15 -31.46
C LEU A 9 13.83 -8.57 -31.63
N ARG A 10 13.11 -9.04 -32.66
CA ARG A 10 11.66 -8.83 -32.76
C ARG A 10 10.97 -9.69 -31.72
N ILE A 11 10.75 -9.13 -30.53
CA ILE A 11 9.77 -9.67 -29.59
C ILE A 11 8.40 -9.36 -30.18
N THR A 12 7.76 -10.37 -30.78
CA THR A 12 6.38 -10.24 -31.25
C THR A 12 5.49 -10.11 -30.02
N PRO A 13 4.75 -9.00 -29.85
CA PRO A 13 3.79 -8.91 -28.75
C PRO A 13 2.75 -10.02 -28.91
N ILE A 14 2.46 -10.74 -27.83
CA ILE A 14 1.29 -11.61 -27.78
C ILE A 14 0.12 -10.65 -27.64
N ILE A 15 -0.58 -10.39 -28.75
CA ILE A 15 -1.79 -9.58 -28.74
C ILE A 15 -2.82 -10.32 -27.88
N VAL A 16 -3.16 -9.74 -26.73
CA VAL A 16 -4.27 -10.20 -25.91
C VAL A 16 -5.52 -9.70 -26.61
N ASN A 17 -6.02 -10.45 -27.60
CA ASN A 17 -7.29 -10.16 -28.24
C ASN A 17 -8.41 -10.35 -27.19
N GLY A 18 -8.71 -9.28 -26.44
CA GLY A 18 -9.99 -9.10 -25.81
C GLY A 18 -11.03 -9.08 -26.93
N SER A 19 -11.86 -10.11 -27.00
CA SER A 19 -12.93 -10.18 -27.98
C SER A 19 -13.93 -9.08 -27.62
N SER A 20 -13.84 -7.93 -28.28
CA SER A 20 -14.97 -7.00 -28.38
C SER A 20 -16.03 -7.70 -29.21
N VAL A 21 -16.98 -8.35 -28.54
CA VAL A 21 -18.20 -8.82 -29.20
C VAL A 21 -18.96 -7.57 -29.62
N ALA A 22 -18.90 -7.27 -30.92
CA ALA A 22 -19.72 -6.25 -31.54
C ALA A 22 -21.19 -6.50 -31.21
N VAL A 23 -21.87 -5.49 -30.69
CA VAL A 23 -23.31 -5.48 -30.42
C VAL A 23 -24.06 -5.59 -31.76
N PRO A 24 -24.83 -6.67 -32.02
CA PRO A 24 -25.82 -6.64 -33.08
C PRO A 24 -27.15 -6.19 -32.46
N THR A 25 -27.76 -5.22 -33.12
CA THR A 25 -29.13 -4.76 -32.87
C THR A 25 -30.14 -5.90 -32.79
N THR A 26 -30.80 -5.98 -31.62
CA THR A 26 -32.15 -6.54 -31.35
C THR A 26 -32.58 -7.83 -32.06
N THR A 27 -32.62 -8.94 -31.31
CA THR A 27 -33.80 -9.82 -31.28
C THR A 27 -33.82 -10.63 -29.97
N THR A 28 -35.01 -10.76 -29.41
CA THR A 28 -35.38 -11.48 -28.18
C THR A 28 -34.91 -12.93 -28.11
N GLY A 29 -34.30 -13.36 -26.99
CA GLY A 29 -34.23 -14.79 -26.61
C GLY A 29 -33.01 -15.23 -25.79
N SER A 30 -33.29 -15.75 -24.58
CA SER A 30 -32.49 -16.64 -23.72
C SER A 30 -31.10 -16.21 -23.21
N SER A 31 -31.03 -15.98 -21.89
CA SER A 31 -29.80 -16.03 -21.10
C SER A 31 -29.24 -17.46 -21.06
N THR A 32 -28.28 -17.78 -21.92
CA THR A 32 -27.50 -19.03 -21.85
C THR A 32 -26.27 -18.81 -20.97
N SER A 33 -26.28 -19.42 -19.79
CA SER A 33 -25.08 -19.63 -18.97
C SER A 33 -24.02 -20.41 -19.78
N PRO A 34 -22.73 -20.08 -19.68
CA PRO A 34 -21.68 -20.78 -20.43
C PRO A 34 -21.65 -22.27 -20.08
N THR A 35 -21.43 -23.10 -21.10
CA THR A 35 -21.39 -24.57 -20.93
C THR A 35 -20.12 -25.00 -20.20
N ILE A 36 -20.18 -26.12 -19.46
CA ILE A 36 -19.06 -26.64 -18.62
C ILE A 36 -17.75 -26.82 -19.43
N ASN A 37 -17.85 -27.15 -20.72
CA ASN A 37 -16.69 -27.28 -21.62
C ASN A 37 -16.01 -25.95 -21.96
N GLU A 38 -16.78 -24.86 -22.09
CA GLU A 38 -16.23 -23.53 -22.38
C GLU A 38 -15.52 -22.95 -21.16
N GLN A 39 -16.06 -23.18 -19.95
CA GLN A 39 -15.42 -22.75 -18.70
C GLN A 39 -14.08 -23.46 -18.46
N ALA A 40 -13.99 -24.75 -18.78
CA ALA A 40 -12.73 -25.49 -18.73
C ALA A 40 -11.69 -24.90 -19.70
N SER A 41 -12.09 -24.57 -20.93
CA SER A 41 -11.20 -23.96 -21.93
C SER A 41 -10.70 -22.56 -21.54
N VAL A 42 -11.56 -21.72 -20.94
CA VAL A 42 -11.16 -20.39 -20.44
C VAL A 42 -10.12 -20.51 -19.33
N ARG A 43 -10.33 -21.43 -18.38
CA ARG A 43 -9.39 -21.68 -17.28
C ARG A 43 -8.04 -22.21 -17.76
N GLU A 44 -8.04 -23.10 -18.76
CA GLU A 44 -6.81 -23.61 -19.38
C GLU A 44 -6.02 -22.50 -20.10
N ARG A 45 -6.71 -21.62 -20.83
CA ARG A 45 -6.09 -20.46 -21.49
C ARG A 45 -5.49 -19.48 -20.48
N ALA A 46 -6.19 -19.22 -19.39
CA ALA A 46 -5.71 -18.39 -18.28
C ALA A 46 -4.44 -18.96 -17.64
N GLN A 47 -4.42 -20.27 -17.36
CA GLN A 47 -3.23 -20.96 -16.83
C GLN A 47 -2.05 -20.90 -17.81
N THR A 48 -2.34 -21.09 -19.10
CA THR A 48 -1.34 -21.03 -20.16
C THR A 48 -0.72 -19.64 -20.24
N LEU A 49 -1.53 -18.57 -20.24
CA LEU A 49 -1.05 -17.19 -20.22
C LEU A 49 -0.17 -16.91 -19.00
N GLN A 50 -0.60 -17.35 -17.82
CA GLN A 50 0.18 -17.24 -16.59
C GLN A 50 1.57 -17.88 -16.75
N ILE A 51 1.65 -19.11 -17.27
CA ILE A 51 2.92 -19.82 -17.45
C ILE A 51 3.82 -19.08 -18.45
N TYR A 52 3.26 -18.56 -19.54
CA TYR A 52 4.03 -17.81 -20.53
C TYR A 52 4.60 -16.52 -19.96
N LEU A 53 3.77 -15.73 -19.26
CA LEU A 53 4.22 -14.47 -18.66
C LEU A 53 5.28 -14.70 -17.59
N ASP A 54 5.10 -15.69 -16.71
CA ASP A 54 6.09 -16.04 -15.68
C ASP A 54 7.45 -16.39 -16.33
N LYS A 55 7.44 -17.33 -17.29
CA LYS A 55 8.66 -17.77 -17.98
C LYS A 55 9.32 -16.66 -18.78
N PHE A 56 8.53 -15.83 -19.47
CA PHE A 56 9.05 -14.72 -20.27
C PHE A 56 9.72 -13.66 -19.39
N LEU A 57 9.05 -13.21 -18.32
CA LEU A 57 9.58 -12.19 -17.42
C LEU A 57 10.78 -12.71 -16.62
N GLU A 58 10.75 -13.99 -16.23
CA GLU A 58 11.91 -14.67 -15.65
C GLU A 58 13.08 -14.72 -16.64
N TYR A 59 12.83 -15.08 -17.89
CA TYR A 59 13.84 -15.10 -18.95
C TYR A 59 14.53 -13.74 -19.11
N CYS A 60 13.76 -12.64 -19.13
CA CYS A 60 14.31 -11.29 -19.23
C CYS A 60 15.35 -11.00 -18.14
N SER A 61 15.07 -11.39 -16.89
CA SER A 61 15.94 -11.05 -15.75
C SER A 61 17.03 -12.09 -15.45
N ARG A 62 16.80 -13.38 -15.74
CA ARG A 62 17.71 -14.47 -15.39
C ARG A 62 18.55 -14.97 -16.56
N GLU A 63 17.92 -15.26 -17.70
CA GLU A 63 18.63 -15.93 -18.80
C GLU A 63 19.54 -14.95 -19.56
N THR A 64 19.21 -13.67 -19.57
CA THR A 64 20.07 -12.60 -20.10
C THR A 64 21.42 -12.50 -19.37
N MET A 65 21.48 -12.94 -18.11
CA MET A 65 22.71 -12.99 -17.32
C MET A 65 23.65 -14.13 -17.74
N LYS A 66 23.13 -15.17 -18.42
CA LYS A 66 23.94 -16.31 -18.90
C LYS A 66 24.60 -16.03 -20.24
N ILE A 67 24.23 -14.94 -20.91
CA ILE A 67 24.84 -14.52 -22.18
C ILE A 67 26.26 -14.03 -21.87
N GLU A 68 27.25 -14.50 -22.64
CA GLU A 68 28.60 -13.95 -22.58
C GLU A 68 28.61 -12.57 -23.24
N TRP A 69 28.98 -11.55 -22.46
CA TRP A 69 29.03 -10.17 -22.91
C TRP A 69 30.48 -9.76 -23.13
N ALA A 70 30.74 -9.10 -24.26
CA ALA A 70 32.06 -8.57 -24.56
C ALA A 70 32.47 -7.42 -23.61
N ASP A 71 31.49 -6.72 -23.02
CA ASP A 71 31.67 -5.63 -22.05
C ASP A 71 30.41 -5.53 -21.18
N ASP A 72 30.58 -5.17 -19.91
CA ASP A 72 29.51 -4.99 -18.94
C ASP A 72 28.57 -3.82 -19.32
N LEU A 73 29.06 -2.79 -20.01
CA LEU A 73 28.20 -1.70 -20.50
C LEU A 73 27.13 -2.21 -21.47
N ARG A 74 27.48 -3.14 -22.37
CA ARG A 74 26.53 -3.74 -23.31
C ARG A 74 25.46 -4.57 -22.60
N ARG A 75 25.82 -5.21 -21.49
CA ARG A 75 24.87 -5.94 -20.65
C ARG A 75 23.84 -4.99 -20.04
N VAL A 76 24.29 -3.83 -19.55
CA VAL A 76 23.40 -2.77 -19.03
C VAL A 76 22.47 -2.25 -20.13
N ASP A 77 22.99 -2.01 -21.33
CA ASP A 77 22.18 -1.51 -22.45
C ASP A 77 21.15 -2.52 -22.95
N CYS A 78 21.48 -3.82 -22.93
CA CYS A 78 20.52 -4.89 -23.17
C CYS A 78 19.39 -4.89 -22.13
N ALA A 79 19.73 -4.78 -20.84
CA ALA A 79 18.73 -4.71 -19.78
C ALA A 79 17.83 -3.47 -19.91
N LYS A 80 18.38 -2.30 -20.26
CA LYS A 80 17.61 -1.10 -20.60
C LYS A 80 16.64 -1.34 -21.75
N PHE A 81 17.14 -1.92 -22.85
CA PHE A 81 16.33 -2.22 -24.02
C PHE A 81 15.18 -3.17 -23.68
N LEU A 82 15.46 -4.29 -23.00
CA LEU A 82 14.44 -5.27 -22.64
C LEU A 82 13.40 -4.69 -21.68
N LEU A 83 13.83 -3.92 -20.67
CA LEU A 83 12.92 -3.25 -19.74
C LEU A 83 12.00 -2.26 -20.48
N ASP A 84 12.55 -1.43 -21.36
CA ASP A 84 11.74 -0.48 -22.15
C ASP A 84 10.77 -1.22 -23.07
N ARG A 85 11.18 -2.33 -23.70
CA ARG A 85 10.29 -3.15 -24.54
C ARG A 85 9.16 -3.79 -23.74
N VAL A 86 9.42 -4.29 -22.54
CA VAL A 86 8.35 -4.82 -21.67
C VAL A 86 7.37 -3.70 -21.29
N ILE A 87 7.86 -2.51 -20.96
CA ILE A 87 7.00 -1.36 -20.65
C ILE A 87 6.14 -0.99 -21.86
N VAL A 88 6.76 -0.73 -23.02
CA VAL A 88 6.05 -0.21 -24.19
C VAL A 88 5.10 -1.23 -24.80
N LEU A 89 5.47 -2.52 -24.84
CA LEU A 89 4.69 -3.54 -25.55
C LEU A 89 3.69 -4.29 -24.67
N TYR A 90 3.92 -4.35 -23.34
CA TYR A 90 3.07 -5.12 -22.44
C TYR A 90 2.42 -4.25 -21.37
N VAL A 91 3.16 -3.33 -20.72
CA VAL A 91 2.56 -2.47 -19.69
C VAL A 91 1.53 -1.54 -20.32
N TYR A 92 1.87 -0.85 -21.39
CA TYR A 92 0.94 0.08 -22.04
C TYR A 92 -0.27 -0.61 -22.68
N GLU A 93 -0.11 -1.84 -23.16
CA GLU A 93 -1.23 -2.64 -23.69
C GLU A 93 -2.22 -3.03 -22.58
N VAL A 94 -1.71 -3.41 -21.41
CA VAL A 94 -2.52 -3.92 -20.30
C VAL A 94 -3.15 -2.79 -19.46
N PHE A 95 -2.52 -1.61 -19.50
CA PHE A 95 -2.92 -0.38 -18.82
C PHE A 95 -3.08 0.77 -19.85
N PRO A 96 -4.13 0.74 -20.69
CA PRO A 96 -4.31 1.70 -21.78
C PRO A 96 -4.44 3.15 -21.31
N ASP A 97 -4.90 3.38 -20.06
CA ASP A 97 -5.10 4.72 -19.50
C ASP A 97 -3.90 5.27 -18.70
N ILE A 98 -2.75 4.58 -18.73
CA ILE A 98 -1.55 4.95 -17.96
C ILE A 98 -0.99 6.34 -18.31
N GLU A 99 -1.32 6.88 -19.49
CA GLU A 99 -0.88 8.21 -19.95
C GLU A 99 -1.89 9.33 -19.70
N THR A 100 -3.18 9.05 -19.46
CA THR A 100 -4.23 10.09 -19.54
C THR A 100 -5.13 10.29 -18.32
N ASP A 101 -5.49 9.28 -17.52
CA ASP A 101 -6.18 9.43 -16.22
C ASP A 101 -6.63 8.05 -15.74
N GLY A 102 -6.29 7.68 -14.50
CA GLY A 102 -6.66 6.39 -13.92
C GLY A 102 -8.10 6.37 -13.38
N VAL A 103 -8.67 5.15 -13.35
CA VAL A 103 -9.99 4.74 -12.80
C VAL A 103 -11.12 4.95 -13.85
N ASP A 104 -11.96 3.99 -14.25
CA ASP A 104 -12.70 2.95 -13.53
C ASP A 104 -13.23 1.90 -14.53
N VAL A 105 -13.17 0.58 -14.25
CA VAL A 105 -14.08 -0.41 -14.88
C VAL A 105 -14.34 -1.56 -13.91
N PHE A 106 -15.49 -1.51 -13.23
CA PHE A 106 -16.07 -2.64 -12.52
C PHE A 106 -16.42 -3.79 -13.48
N GLY A 107 -16.21 -5.01 -13.01
CA GLY A 107 -16.84 -6.23 -13.52
C GLY A 107 -16.32 -7.42 -12.73
N GLY A 108 -17.13 -7.94 -11.80
CA GLY A 108 -16.76 -9.13 -11.02
C GLY A 108 -16.42 -10.28 -11.97
N LEU A 109 -15.14 -10.66 -12.02
CA LEU A 109 -14.66 -11.72 -12.87
C LEU A 109 -13.67 -12.58 -12.11
N ASP A 110 -13.82 -13.87 -12.37
CA ASP A 110 -12.89 -14.93 -12.03
C ASP A 110 -11.45 -14.46 -12.13
N THR A 111 -10.59 -14.95 -11.23
CA THR A 111 -9.12 -14.84 -11.34
C THR A 111 -8.55 -15.39 -12.66
N ALA A 112 -9.40 -15.90 -13.55
CA ALA A 112 -9.10 -16.36 -14.89
C ALA A 112 -9.20 -15.26 -15.97
N ASP A 113 -9.56 -14.00 -15.63
CA ASP A 113 -9.52 -12.89 -16.59
C ASP A 113 -8.06 -12.65 -17.08
N PRO A 114 -7.81 -12.79 -18.40
CA PRO A 114 -6.49 -12.55 -18.99
C PRO A 114 -5.88 -11.19 -18.64
N GLN A 115 -6.70 -10.13 -18.53
CA GLN A 115 -6.21 -8.80 -18.22
C GLN A 115 -5.72 -8.72 -16.77
N VAL A 116 -6.48 -9.26 -15.82
CA VAL A 116 -6.07 -9.33 -14.40
C VAL A 116 -4.79 -10.16 -14.22
N ILE A 117 -4.68 -11.28 -14.95
CA ILE A 117 -3.47 -12.12 -14.94
C ILE A 117 -2.26 -11.32 -15.46
N ALA A 118 -2.40 -10.64 -16.59
CA ALA A 118 -1.32 -9.83 -17.15
C ALA A 118 -0.90 -8.70 -16.20
N ARG A 119 -1.86 -7.97 -15.63
CA ARG A 119 -1.61 -6.93 -14.62
C ARG A 119 -0.83 -7.48 -13.43
N TYR A 120 -1.30 -8.59 -12.87
CA TYR A 120 -0.66 -9.26 -11.74
C TYR A 120 0.81 -9.60 -12.02
N TRP A 121 1.09 -10.23 -13.16
CA TRP A 121 2.44 -10.70 -13.49
C TRP A 121 3.41 -9.56 -13.81
N LEU A 122 2.97 -8.53 -14.53
CA LEU A 122 3.78 -7.34 -14.82
C LEU A 122 4.11 -6.57 -13.54
N ILE A 123 3.12 -6.33 -12.67
CA ILE A 123 3.34 -5.69 -11.37
C ILE A 123 4.29 -6.56 -10.54
N ARG A 124 4.05 -7.86 -10.42
CA ARG A 124 4.90 -8.78 -9.65
C ARG A 124 6.36 -8.71 -10.10
N TRP A 125 6.60 -8.71 -11.40
CA TRP A 125 7.96 -8.67 -11.96
C TRP A 125 8.66 -7.35 -11.66
N MET A 126 8.01 -6.21 -11.93
CA MET A 126 8.58 -4.90 -11.66
C MET A 126 8.85 -4.70 -10.16
N ILE A 127 7.97 -5.19 -9.29
CA ILE A 127 8.17 -5.14 -7.84
C ILE A 127 9.29 -6.06 -7.38
N ASN A 128 9.44 -7.26 -7.95
CA ASN A 128 10.57 -8.14 -7.62
C ASN A 128 11.91 -7.50 -7.99
N ILE A 129 11.98 -6.80 -9.13
CA ILE A 129 13.16 -6.01 -9.52
C ILE A 129 13.39 -4.87 -8.53
N ALA A 130 12.35 -4.07 -8.27
CA ALA A 130 12.41 -2.92 -7.36
C ALA A 130 12.61 -3.29 -5.88
N SER A 131 12.45 -4.55 -5.50
CA SER A 131 12.71 -5.07 -4.15
C SER A 131 14.03 -5.83 -4.04
N ALA A 132 14.80 -5.96 -5.12
CA ALA A 132 16.06 -6.71 -5.10
C ALA A 132 17.03 -6.23 -4.01
N GLY A 133 17.06 -4.93 -3.69
CA GLY A 133 17.91 -4.39 -2.62
C GLY A 133 17.51 -4.80 -1.19
N PHE A 134 16.37 -5.48 -1.00
CA PHE A 134 15.86 -5.85 0.32
C PHE A 134 16.49 -7.15 0.83
N HIS A 135 16.93 -7.99 -0.10
CA HIS A 135 17.39 -9.32 0.18
C HIS A 135 18.89 -9.29 0.49
N GLU A 136 19.33 -10.05 1.48
CA GLU A 136 20.76 -10.17 1.83
C GLU A 136 21.59 -10.78 0.69
N GLN A 137 20.96 -11.62 -0.15
CA GLN A 137 21.59 -12.25 -1.32
C GLN A 137 20.68 -12.14 -2.55
N PRO A 138 20.63 -10.98 -3.20
CA PRO A 138 19.80 -10.81 -4.40
C PRO A 138 20.49 -11.40 -5.63
N SER A 139 19.70 -11.89 -6.57
CA SER A 139 20.25 -12.36 -7.84
C SER A 139 20.92 -11.19 -8.58
N SER A 140 22.09 -11.44 -9.17
CA SER A 140 22.84 -10.43 -9.95
C SER A 140 22.01 -9.84 -11.10
N GLY A 141 21.15 -10.65 -11.74
CA GLY A 141 20.23 -10.19 -12.77
C GLY A 141 19.19 -9.19 -12.27
N LEU A 142 18.54 -9.48 -11.14
CA LEU A 142 17.60 -8.54 -10.53
C LEU A 142 18.29 -7.25 -10.08
N LEU A 143 19.53 -7.31 -9.57
CA LEU A 143 20.30 -6.10 -9.23
C LEU A 143 20.61 -5.23 -10.46
N LEU A 144 21.00 -5.85 -11.57
CA LEU A 144 21.23 -5.15 -12.83
C LEU A 144 19.95 -4.44 -13.31
N TYR A 145 18.83 -5.17 -13.36
CA TYR A 145 17.55 -4.62 -13.75
C TYR A 145 17.07 -3.53 -12.79
N ARG A 146 17.36 -3.67 -11.49
CA ARG A 146 17.07 -2.65 -10.47
C ARG A 146 17.82 -1.36 -10.76
N GLN A 147 19.13 -1.45 -11.01
CA GLN A 147 19.95 -0.30 -11.36
C GLN A 147 19.39 0.43 -12.59
N VAL A 148 19.03 -0.33 -13.62
CA VAL A 148 18.42 0.19 -14.85
C VAL A 148 17.06 0.84 -14.58
N LEU A 149 16.20 0.20 -13.78
CA LEU A 149 14.88 0.69 -13.43
C LEU A 149 14.94 2.03 -12.69
N LEU A 150 15.79 2.14 -11.67
CA LEU A 150 15.90 3.32 -10.81
C LEU A 150 16.75 4.45 -11.40
N SER A 151 17.50 4.18 -12.48
CA SER A 151 18.22 5.21 -13.24
C SER A 151 17.39 5.87 -14.34
N SER A 152 16.23 5.29 -14.68
CA SER A 152 15.32 5.83 -15.70
C SER A 152 14.07 6.44 -15.05
N GLN A 153 13.87 7.74 -15.25
CA GLN A 153 12.66 8.43 -14.78
C GLN A 153 11.39 7.82 -15.38
N LYS A 154 11.39 7.52 -16.69
CA LYS A 154 10.26 6.85 -17.37
C LYS A 154 9.94 5.51 -16.72
N ALA A 155 10.95 4.67 -16.48
CA ALA A 155 10.74 3.34 -15.91
C ALA A 155 10.29 3.42 -14.43
N THR A 156 10.84 4.36 -13.67
CA THR A 156 10.44 4.64 -12.28
C THR A 156 8.99 5.14 -12.20
N ASN A 157 8.58 6.05 -13.08
CA ASN A 157 7.19 6.52 -13.12
C ASN A 157 6.22 5.36 -13.43
N ASN A 158 6.56 4.51 -14.40
CA ASN A 158 5.78 3.30 -14.68
C ASN A 158 5.68 2.37 -13.47
N LEU A 159 6.79 2.13 -12.75
CA LEU A 159 6.77 1.36 -11.51
C LEU A 159 5.79 1.96 -10.49
N LEU A 160 5.82 3.27 -10.27
CA LEU A 160 4.96 3.95 -9.31
C LEU A 160 3.49 3.88 -9.70
N THR A 161 3.17 4.02 -10.98
CA THR A 161 1.80 3.83 -11.47
C THR A 161 1.36 2.39 -11.26
N LEU A 162 2.20 1.40 -11.59
CA LEU A 162 1.90 -0.01 -11.32
C LEU A 162 1.71 -0.32 -9.83
N MET A 163 2.46 0.34 -8.94
CA MET A 163 2.26 0.22 -7.49
C MET A 163 0.90 0.77 -7.04
N ARG A 164 0.44 1.88 -7.63
CA ARG A 164 -0.90 2.42 -7.40
C ARG A 164 -1.97 1.47 -7.90
N GLU A 165 -1.84 0.99 -9.15
CA GLU A 165 -2.80 0.05 -9.74
C GLU A 165 -2.84 -1.29 -8.99
N ALA A 166 -1.75 -1.69 -8.36
CA ALA A 166 -1.72 -2.87 -7.50
C ALA A 166 -2.73 -2.79 -6.35
N MET A 167 -2.98 -1.60 -5.80
CA MET A 167 -3.96 -1.40 -4.73
C MET A 167 -5.41 -1.62 -5.18
N GLN A 168 -5.64 -1.58 -6.49
CA GLN A 168 -6.93 -1.80 -7.14
C GLN A 168 -7.08 -3.22 -7.71
N LEU A 169 -6.12 -4.12 -7.45
CA LEU A 169 -6.26 -5.52 -7.86
C LEU A 169 -7.28 -6.28 -6.99
N PRO A 170 -7.90 -7.34 -7.53
CA PRO A 170 -8.75 -8.24 -6.75
C PRO A 170 -8.03 -8.80 -5.52
N LEU A 171 -8.76 -9.05 -4.43
CA LEU A 171 -8.18 -9.56 -3.18
C LEU A 171 -7.53 -10.95 -3.32
N ALA A 172 -7.86 -11.72 -4.37
CA ALA A 172 -7.16 -12.96 -4.69
C ALA A 172 -5.68 -12.74 -5.07
N CYS A 173 -5.33 -11.53 -5.50
CA CYS A 173 -3.98 -11.09 -5.82
C CYS A 173 -3.23 -10.49 -4.60
N SER A 174 -3.75 -10.66 -3.37
CA SER A 174 -3.20 -10.04 -2.15
C SER A 174 -1.70 -10.23 -1.96
N ASN A 175 -1.13 -11.34 -2.42
CA ASN A 175 0.30 -11.61 -2.35
C ASN A 175 1.16 -10.54 -3.03
N VAL A 176 0.74 -10.04 -4.20
CA VAL A 176 1.45 -8.98 -4.91
C VAL A 176 1.22 -7.63 -4.24
N ILE A 177 0.02 -7.38 -3.73
CA ILE A 177 -0.29 -6.16 -2.96
C ILE A 177 0.62 -6.10 -1.71
N HIS A 178 0.77 -7.19 -0.96
CA HIS A 178 1.70 -7.25 0.17
C HIS A 178 3.16 -6.97 -0.23
N LYS A 179 3.63 -7.47 -1.39
CA LYS A 179 4.97 -7.15 -1.91
C LYS A 179 5.13 -5.66 -2.21
N VAL A 180 4.12 -5.02 -2.79
CA VAL A 180 4.10 -3.58 -3.03
C VAL A 180 4.14 -2.81 -1.71
N LEU A 181 3.30 -3.20 -0.74
CA LEU A 181 3.30 -2.57 0.59
C LEU A 181 4.65 -2.73 1.30
N ALA A 182 5.30 -3.89 1.19
CA ALA A 182 6.65 -4.09 1.73
C ALA A 182 7.68 -3.15 1.08
N LEU A 183 7.58 -2.92 -0.23
CA LEU A 183 8.43 -1.97 -0.96
C LEU A 183 8.22 -0.54 -0.48
N ILE A 184 6.96 -0.12 -0.38
CA ILE A 184 6.57 1.19 0.14
C ILE A 184 7.07 1.38 1.57
N ARG A 185 6.89 0.38 2.43
CA ARG A 185 7.38 0.39 3.82
C ARG A 185 8.89 0.66 3.87
N TYR A 186 9.65 -0.06 3.06
CA TYR A 186 11.11 0.04 3.06
C TYR A 186 11.58 1.45 2.68
N TRP A 187 10.94 2.07 1.70
CA TRP A 187 11.23 3.45 1.29
C TRP A 187 10.71 4.51 2.26
N LEU A 188 9.50 4.36 2.82
CA LEU A 188 8.95 5.28 3.83
C LEU A 188 9.77 5.29 5.11
N LEU A 189 10.25 4.12 5.54
CA LEU A 189 11.16 3.98 6.66
C LEU A 189 12.61 4.36 6.30
N GLN A 190 12.84 4.85 5.08
CA GLN A 190 14.12 5.35 4.58
C GLN A 190 15.26 4.34 4.77
N LYS A 191 14.97 3.04 4.63
CA LYS A 191 16.00 1.98 4.65
C LYS A 191 16.91 2.07 3.43
N GLU A 192 16.38 2.65 2.37
CA GLU A 192 17.10 3.13 1.18
C GLU A 192 16.40 4.39 0.69
N ILE A 193 17.19 5.37 0.27
CA ILE A 193 16.70 6.56 -0.41
C ILE A 193 17.00 6.37 -1.89
N PRO A 194 15.98 6.34 -2.78
CA PRO A 194 16.22 6.17 -4.20
C PRO A 194 17.11 7.29 -4.76
N VAL A 195 17.96 6.94 -5.74
CA VAL A 195 18.98 7.85 -6.31
C VAL A 195 18.38 9.16 -6.86
N PHE A 196 17.17 9.12 -7.42
CA PHE A 196 16.49 10.33 -7.92
C PHE A 196 16.00 11.26 -6.79
N VAL A 197 15.75 10.74 -5.59
CA VAL A 197 15.46 11.55 -4.40
C VAL A 197 16.75 12.10 -3.81
N GLU A 198 17.81 11.28 -3.79
CA GLU A 198 19.13 11.68 -3.28
C GLU A 198 19.79 12.77 -4.15
N SER A 199 19.65 12.68 -5.48
CA SER A 199 20.12 13.70 -6.43
C SER A 199 19.31 15.00 -6.42
N GLY A 200 18.20 15.06 -5.67
CA GLY A 200 17.37 16.26 -5.54
C GLY A 200 16.44 16.52 -6.72
N LEU A 201 16.29 15.58 -7.67
CA LEU A 201 15.33 15.70 -8.77
C LEU A 201 13.89 15.72 -8.27
N ILE A 202 13.61 15.00 -7.18
CA ILE A 202 12.33 14.98 -6.47
C ILE A 202 12.59 15.25 -4.99
N THR A 203 11.80 16.14 -4.38
CA THR A 203 11.93 16.43 -2.95
C THR A 203 11.54 15.21 -2.11
N LEU A 204 12.20 15.03 -0.96
CA LEU A 204 11.83 13.98 -0.01
C LEU A 204 10.36 14.09 0.41
N GLU A 205 9.84 15.31 0.54
CA GLU A 205 8.44 15.59 0.82
C GLU A 205 7.51 15.01 -0.25
N ALA A 206 7.68 15.41 -1.52
CA ALA A 206 6.84 14.94 -2.63
C ALA A 206 6.89 13.43 -2.77
N TRP A 207 8.06 12.83 -2.56
CA TRP A 207 8.23 11.38 -2.57
C TRP A 207 7.42 10.67 -1.47
N ASN A 208 7.52 11.13 -0.22
CA ASN A 208 6.78 10.52 0.88
C ASN A 208 5.26 10.73 0.76
N LEU A 209 4.83 11.92 0.32
CA LEU A 209 3.42 12.18 0.01
C LEU A 209 2.90 11.20 -1.03
N LEU A 210 3.62 11.03 -2.15
CA LEU A 210 3.24 10.09 -3.20
C LEU A 210 3.10 8.66 -2.66
N LEU A 211 4.06 8.18 -1.88
CA LEU A 211 4.01 6.84 -1.28
C LEU A 211 2.80 6.68 -0.34
N ILE A 212 2.49 7.71 0.46
CA ILE A 212 1.29 7.74 1.32
C ILE A 212 0.02 7.63 0.48
N HIS A 213 -0.11 8.42 -0.60
CA HIS A 213 -1.26 8.34 -1.50
C HIS A 213 -1.39 6.95 -2.14
N ILE A 214 -0.27 6.35 -2.56
CA ILE A 214 -0.27 5.01 -3.16
C ILE A 214 -0.84 3.99 -2.18
N TYR A 215 -0.24 3.79 -1.00
CA TYR A 215 -0.69 2.68 -0.14
C TYR A 215 -2.08 2.94 0.47
N THR A 216 -2.45 4.20 0.71
CA THR A 216 -3.79 4.53 1.26
C THR A 216 -4.89 4.41 0.20
N SER A 217 -4.56 4.44 -1.10
CA SER A 217 -5.54 4.23 -2.17
C SER A 217 -6.22 2.86 -2.13
N PHE A 218 -5.61 1.87 -1.45
CA PHE A 218 -6.23 0.58 -1.19
C PHE A 218 -7.60 0.71 -0.49
N PHE A 219 -7.80 1.72 0.34
CA PHE A 219 -9.06 1.92 1.05
C PHE A 219 -10.21 2.40 0.16
N ASN A 220 -9.90 2.81 -1.06
CA ASN A 220 -10.89 3.12 -2.10
C ASN A 220 -11.11 1.93 -3.04
N SER A 221 -10.51 0.77 -2.76
CA SER A 221 -10.62 -0.41 -3.61
C SER A 221 -12.07 -0.91 -3.65
N PRO A 222 -12.63 -1.16 -4.85
CA PRO A 222 -14.00 -1.66 -4.98
C PRO A 222 -14.17 -3.05 -4.34
N TYR A 223 -13.07 -3.80 -4.21
CA TYR A 223 -13.08 -5.15 -3.63
C TYR A 223 -13.23 -5.18 -2.11
N LEU A 224 -13.03 -4.05 -1.43
CA LEU A 224 -13.38 -3.94 -0.02
C LEU A 224 -14.88 -3.99 0.20
N VAL A 225 -15.67 -3.55 -0.81
CA VAL A 225 -17.13 -3.51 -0.70
C VAL A 225 -17.73 -4.89 -0.58
N SER A 226 -17.22 -5.82 -1.38
CA SER A 226 -17.76 -7.17 -1.54
C SER A 226 -16.66 -8.18 -1.28
N SER A 227 -16.05 -8.12 -0.10
CA SER A 227 -14.87 -8.94 0.22
C SER A 227 -15.15 -10.45 0.19
N GLY A 228 -16.39 -10.87 0.48
CA GLY A 228 -16.82 -12.28 0.45
C GLY A 228 -15.84 -13.21 1.19
N ASP A 229 -15.49 -14.32 0.56
CA ASP A 229 -14.53 -15.31 1.09
C ASP A 229 -13.09 -14.78 1.23
N ARG A 230 -12.78 -13.62 0.62
CA ARG A 230 -11.47 -12.96 0.68
C ARG A 230 -11.39 -11.90 1.76
N LEU A 231 -12.38 -11.82 2.65
CA LEU A 231 -12.35 -10.95 3.84
C LEU A 231 -11.04 -11.07 4.65
N PRO A 232 -10.46 -12.27 4.91
CA PRO A 232 -9.19 -12.36 5.62
C PRO A 232 -8.03 -11.64 4.92
N SER A 233 -7.99 -11.68 3.58
CA SER A 233 -6.98 -10.96 2.78
C SER A 233 -7.16 -9.45 2.91
N ALA A 234 -8.39 -8.95 2.84
CA ALA A 234 -8.68 -7.53 3.02
C ALA A 234 -8.25 -7.02 4.41
N ILE A 235 -8.55 -7.78 5.45
CA ILE A 235 -8.15 -7.47 6.84
C ILE A 235 -6.62 -7.48 6.98
N SER A 236 -5.94 -8.49 6.42
CA SER A 236 -4.49 -8.61 6.49
C SER A 236 -3.75 -7.46 5.78
N LEU A 237 -4.23 -7.07 4.59
CA LEU A 237 -3.70 -5.92 3.85
C LEU A 237 -3.92 -4.61 4.63
N THR A 238 -5.12 -4.43 5.18
CA THR A 238 -5.44 -3.28 6.04
C THR A 238 -4.53 -3.21 7.26
N HIS A 239 -4.35 -4.34 7.95
CA HIS A 239 -3.43 -4.40 9.09
C HIS A 239 -2.00 -4.02 8.69
N SER A 240 -1.54 -4.50 7.52
CA SER A 240 -0.20 -4.16 7.00
C SER A 240 -0.06 -2.66 6.79
N ILE A 241 -1.04 -2.02 6.14
CA ILE A 241 -1.09 -0.56 5.92
C ILE A 241 -1.06 0.23 7.23
N LEU A 242 -1.91 -0.16 8.18
CA LEU A 242 -1.99 0.48 9.48
C LEU A 242 -0.71 0.30 10.29
N GLN A 243 -0.09 -0.88 10.23
CA GLN A 243 1.19 -1.14 10.86
C GLN A 243 2.32 -0.28 10.28
N MET A 244 2.39 -0.12 8.95
CA MET A 244 3.35 0.80 8.32
C MET A 244 3.20 2.23 8.84
N SER A 245 1.96 2.70 8.96
CA SER A 245 1.66 4.05 9.46
C SER A 245 2.13 4.25 10.90
N ARG A 246 1.89 3.24 11.76
CA ARG A 246 2.37 3.25 13.16
C ARG A 246 3.89 3.22 13.23
N ASP A 247 4.54 2.38 12.43
CA ASP A 247 6.00 2.24 12.47
C ASP A 247 6.72 3.48 11.96
N LEU A 248 6.15 4.17 10.97
CA LEU A 248 6.64 5.46 10.51
C LEU A 248 6.57 6.52 11.63
N ALA A 249 5.45 6.56 12.35
CA ALA A 249 5.25 7.53 13.43
C ALA A 249 6.09 7.21 14.67
N ASN A 250 6.27 5.92 15.02
CA ASN A 250 6.91 5.49 16.25
C ASN A 250 8.46 5.54 16.17
N PRO A 251 9.12 6.46 16.90
CA PRO A 251 10.58 6.58 16.86
C PRO A 251 11.32 5.44 17.55
N SER A 252 10.66 4.68 18.43
CA SER A 252 11.26 3.50 19.08
C SER A 252 11.39 2.31 18.13
N VAL A 253 10.60 2.28 17.05
CA VAL A 253 10.61 1.20 16.06
C VAL A 253 11.38 1.61 14.80
N SER A 254 11.29 2.88 14.40
CA SER A 254 12.04 3.40 13.27
C SER A 254 12.70 4.75 13.57
N VAL A 255 14.03 4.76 13.53
CA VAL A 255 14.80 6.00 13.48
C VAL A 255 14.94 6.39 12.02
N LEU A 256 14.25 7.46 11.63
CA LEU A 256 14.31 7.99 10.27
C LEU A 256 15.64 8.76 10.10
N PRO A 257 16.46 8.43 9.08
CA PRO A 257 17.69 9.16 8.77
C PRO A 257 17.45 10.66 8.52
N ARG A 258 16.36 11.00 7.84
CA ARG A 258 15.94 12.38 7.57
C ARG A 258 14.57 12.63 8.17
N GLN A 259 14.42 13.73 8.89
CA GLN A 259 13.13 14.12 9.44
C GLN A 259 12.11 14.41 8.33
N LEU A 260 10.86 14.01 8.56
CA LEU A 260 9.77 14.28 7.63
C LEU A 260 9.11 15.62 7.98
N PRO A 261 8.78 16.45 6.97
CA PRO A 261 8.14 17.74 7.19
C PRO A 261 6.71 17.59 7.72
N LYS A 262 6.19 18.67 8.33
CA LYS A 262 4.83 18.75 8.89
C LYS A 262 3.75 18.32 7.89
N SER A 263 3.88 18.71 6.63
CA SER A 263 2.95 18.38 5.55
C SER A 263 2.76 16.87 5.34
N VAL A 264 3.84 16.09 5.47
CA VAL A 264 3.80 14.62 5.32
C VAL A 264 3.00 13.98 6.46
N TRP A 265 3.19 14.46 7.69
CA TRP A 265 2.44 13.97 8.85
C TRP A 265 0.96 14.38 8.80
N ALA A 266 0.68 15.61 8.38
CA ALA A 266 -0.67 16.11 8.20
C ALA A 266 -1.42 15.29 7.13
N GLU A 267 -0.80 15.02 5.97
CA GLU A 267 -1.41 14.19 4.93
C GLU A 267 -1.60 12.74 5.38
N LEU A 268 -0.65 12.16 6.13
CA LEU A 268 -0.82 10.83 6.72
C LEU A 268 -2.07 10.75 7.60
N LEU A 269 -2.21 11.68 8.54
CA LEU A 269 -3.34 11.72 9.48
C LEU A 269 -4.66 11.95 8.75
N LYS A 270 -4.68 12.89 7.78
CA LYS A 270 -5.83 13.13 6.92
C LYS A 270 -6.27 11.87 6.17
N ARG A 271 -5.32 11.14 5.56
CA ARG A 271 -5.62 9.91 4.81
C ARG A 271 -6.11 8.79 5.72
N LEU A 272 -5.55 8.65 6.92
CA LEU A 272 -6.03 7.70 7.91
C LEU A 272 -7.45 8.02 8.39
N SER A 273 -7.76 9.28 8.65
CA SER A 273 -9.11 9.73 9.00
C SER A 273 -10.11 9.43 7.88
N GLN A 274 -9.77 9.79 6.63
CA GLN A 274 -10.61 9.49 5.46
C GLN A 274 -10.83 7.98 5.28
N ALA A 275 -9.77 7.18 5.41
CA ALA A 275 -9.87 5.73 5.30
C ALA A 275 -10.78 5.14 6.37
N LEU A 276 -10.64 5.58 7.63
CA LEU A 276 -11.48 5.14 8.73
C LEU A 276 -12.95 5.53 8.51
N THR A 277 -13.23 6.74 8.01
CA THR A 277 -14.59 7.14 7.62
C THR A 277 -15.15 6.23 6.53
N VAL A 278 -14.43 6.03 5.43
CA VAL A 278 -14.92 5.25 4.28
C VAL A 278 -15.11 3.77 4.64
N CYS A 279 -14.14 3.18 5.34
CA CYS A 279 -14.13 1.75 5.64
C CYS A 279 -15.06 1.39 6.80
N CYS A 280 -15.16 2.25 7.83
CA CYS A 280 -15.87 1.92 9.05
C CYS A 280 -17.22 2.61 9.23
N ALA A 281 -17.60 3.57 8.37
CA ALA A 281 -18.99 4.06 8.32
C ALA A 281 -19.97 3.00 7.79
N ARG A 282 -19.44 1.92 7.20
CA ARG A 282 -20.21 0.83 6.64
C ARG A 282 -20.49 -0.22 7.71
N SER A 283 -21.74 -0.62 7.83
CA SER A 283 -22.18 -1.67 8.75
C SER A 283 -22.00 -3.07 8.15
N ASP A 284 -20.76 -3.43 7.83
CA ASP A 284 -20.40 -4.75 7.28
C ASP A 284 -19.29 -5.44 8.09
N ALA A 285 -19.01 -6.71 7.74
CA ALA A 285 -18.02 -7.53 8.44
C ALA A 285 -16.60 -6.95 8.35
N TYR A 286 -16.26 -6.29 7.25
CA TYR A 286 -14.95 -5.67 7.05
C TYR A 286 -14.79 -4.42 7.95
N GLY A 287 -15.77 -3.52 7.93
CA GLY A 287 -15.81 -2.34 8.78
C GLY A 287 -15.72 -2.73 10.25
N SER A 288 -16.51 -3.72 10.69
CA SER A 288 -16.49 -4.24 12.06
C SER A 288 -15.11 -4.77 12.47
N ALA A 289 -14.50 -5.61 11.60
CA ALA A 289 -13.23 -6.25 11.91
C ALA A 289 -12.03 -5.28 11.92
N THR A 290 -12.13 -4.16 11.19
CA THR A 290 -11.01 -3.22 11.02
C THR A 290 -11.12 -1.95 11.87
N ALA A 291 -12.32 -1.59 12.34
CA ALA A 291 -12.59 -0.35 13.07
C ALA A 291 -11.65 -0.12 14.26
N GLY A 292 -11.49 -1.12 15.13
CA GLY A 292 -10.56 -1.01 16.27
C GLY A 292 -9.10 -0.78 15.83
N GLY A 293 -8.67 -1.44 14.75
CA GLY A 293 -7.34 -1.28 14.18
C GLY A 293 -7.09 0.12 13.63
N PHE A 294 -8.06 0.66 12.87
CA PHE A 294 -8.01 2.02 12.34
C PHE A 294 -7.96 3.05 13.47
N THR A 295 -8.89 2.98 14.42
CA THR A 295 -8.97 3.93 15.53
C THR A 295 -7.71 3.92 16.37
N ARG A 296 -7.19 2.74 16.72
CA ARG A 296 -5.92 2.62 17.44
C ARG A 296 -4.77 3.26 16.67
N THR A 297 -4.73 3.07 15.35
CA THR A 297 -3.68 3.64 14.49
C THR A 297 -3.75 5.15 14.44
N LEU A 298 -4.95 5.71 14.21
CA LEU A 298 -5.15 7.15 14.14
C LEU A 298 -4.71 7.82 15.45
N LEU A 299 -5.18 7.30 16.60
CA LEU A 299 -4.81 7.81 17.92
C LEU A 299 -3.31 7.69 18.18
N SER A 300 -2.73 6.52 17.87
CA SER A 300 -1.30 6.28 18.07
C SER A 300 -0.43 7.22 17.23
N VAL A 301 -0.77 7.41 15.95
CA VAL A 301 -0.03 8.33 15.07
C VAL A 301 -0.19 9.78 15.55
N CYS A 302 -1.39 10.21 15.96
CA CYS A 302 -1.60 11.54 16.54
C CYS A 302 -0.68 11.78 17.75
N VAL A 303 -0.63 10.83 18.69
CA VAL A 303 0.23 10.94 19.89
C VAL A 303 1.71 10.97 19.49
N PHE A 304 2.18 10.03 18.67
CA PHE A 304 3.58 9.98 18.26
C PHE A 304 4.01 11.25 17.53
N VAL A 305 3.19 11.75 16.61
CA VAL A 305 3.50 12.95 15.83
C VAL A 305 3.48 14.20 16.70
N ARG A 306 2.44 14.38 17.54
CA ARG A 306 2.24 15.62 18.31
C ARG A 306 3.12 15.71 19.56
N VAL A 307 3.24 14.60 20.27
CA VAL A 307 3.86 14.56 21.62
C VAL A 307 5.32 14.17 21.51
N ILE A 308 5.65 13.18 20.68
CA ILE A 308 7.01 12.62 20.66
C ILE A 308 7.86 13.25 19.56
N ARG A 309 7.29 13.49 18.38
CA ARG A 309 7.98 14.21 17.29
C ARG A 309 7.81 15.72 17.33
N GLU A 310 7.03 16.23 18.30
CA GLU A 310 6.79 17.65 18.56
C GLU A 310 6.31 18.43 17.32
N VAL A 311 5.60 17.77 16.40
CA VAL A 311 5.05 18.41 15.20
C VAL A 311 3.75 19.10 15.57
N GLU A 312 3.68 20.41 15.35
CA GLU A 312 2.45 21.17 15.53
C GLU A 312 1.44 20.81 14.44
N LEU A 313 0.21 20.52 14.84
CA LEU A 313 -0.87 20.07 13.96
C LEU A 313 -1.97 21.13 13.90
N ASP A 314 -2.48 21.39 12.69
CA ASP A 314 -3.49 22.43 12.48
C ASP A 314 -4.85 22.03 13.07
N GLU A 315 -5.63 23.01 13.54
CA GLU A 315 -6.97 22.79 14.13
C GLU A 315 -7.90 21.98 13.22
N ARG A 316 -7.90 22.27 11.91
CA ARG A 316 -8.69 21.53 10.92
C ARG A 316 -8.42 20.04 10.91
N MET A 317 -7.19 19.64 11.20
CA MET A 317 -6.83 18.23 11.25
C MET A 317 -7.40 17.55 12.49
N TRP A 318 -7.49 18.27 13.61
CA TRP A 318 -8.21 17.80 14.79
C TRP A 318 -9.71 17.68 14.54
N ASP A 319 -10.29 18.59 13.75
CA ASP A 319 -11.70 18.49 13.32
C ASP A 319 -11.95 17.21 12.52
N ASP A 320 -11.05 16.85 11.59
CA ASP A 320 -11.14 15.60 10.81
C ASP A 320 -11.09 14.37 11.73
N VAL A 321 -10.16 14.35 12.70
CA VAL A 321 -10.06 13.26 13.68
C VAL A 321 -11.32 13.21 14.56
N TRP A 322 -11.81 14.35 15.01
CA TRP A 322 -13.01 14.45 15.84
C TRP A 322 -14.26 13.97 15.10
N LEU A 323 -14.41 14.33 13.82
CA LEU A 323 -15.54 13.92 12.98
C LEU A 323 -15.64 12.39 12.89
N VAL A 324 -14.49 11.71 12.80
CA VAL A 324 -14.42 10.25 12.77
C VAL A 324 -14.95 9.63 14.07
N PHE A 325 -14.57 10.18 15.23
CA PHE A 325 -15.07 9.68 16.51
C PHE A 325 -16.55 9.97 16.72
N LYS A 326 -17.02 11.14 16.29
CA LYS A 326 -18.44 11.51 16.33
C LYS A 326 -19.30 10.58 15.45
N ALA A 327 -18.77 10.16 14.31
CA ALA A 327 -19.44 9.25 13.38
C ALA A 327 -19.22 7.76 13.70
N GLY A 328 -18.44 7.45 14.74
CA GLY A 328 -18.07 6.08 15.07
C GLY A 328 -19.29 5.21 15.41
N ILE A 329 -19.52 4.17 14.61
CA ILE A 329 -20.65 3.23 14.79
C ILE A 329 -20.26 1.95 15.55
N TRP A 330 -18.96 1.70 15.72
CA TRP A 330 -18.44 0.42 16.25
C TRP A 330 -17.96 0.54 17.69
N THR A 331 -18.37 -0.40 18.54
CA THR A 331 -17.94 -0.48 19.95
C THR A 331 -16.43 -0.50 20.10
N GLN A 332 -15.72 -1.18 19.20
CA GLN A 332 -14.26 -1.26 19.21
C GLN A 332 -13.60 0.12 19.09
N MET A 333 -14.23 1.09 18.42
CA MET A 333 -13.71 2.46 18.33
C MET A 333 -13.78 3.15 19.71
N VAL A 334 -14.92 3.01 20.39
CA VAL A 334 -15.13 3.55 21.74
C VAL A 334 -14.17 2.92 22.74
N GLU A 335 -13.95 1.61 22.65
CA GLU A 335 -12.98 0.90 23.50
C GLU A 335 -11.53 1.35 23.28
N GLN A 336 -11.13 1.68 22.05
CA GLN A 336 -9.77 2.22 21.82
C GLN A 336 -9.65 3.64 22.37
N TRP A 337 -10.71 4.45 22.21
CA TRP A 337 -10.74 5.79 22.75
C TRP A 337 -10.70 5.79 24.29
N SER A 338 -11.50 4.94 24.94
CA SER A 338 -11.52 4.86 26.40
C SER A 338 -10.16 4.50 26.99
N LYS A 339 -9.43 3.56 26.37
CA LYS A 339 -8.05 3.22 26.75
C LYS A 339 -7.08 4.40 26.64
N VAL A 340 -7.22 5.23 25.59
CA VAL A 340 -6.39 6.43 25.45
C VAL A 340 -6.74 7.47 26.51
N VAL A 341 -8.02 7.72 26.75
CA VAL A 341 -8.48 8.65 27.80
C VAL A 341 -7.98 8.18 29.17
N GLU A 342 -8.07 6.89 29.47
CA GLU A 342 -7.57 6.31 30.72
C GLU A 342 -6.05 6.55 30.88
N ASN A 343 -5.26 6.25 29.85
CA ASN A 343 -3.81 6.46 29.89
C ASN A 343 -3.43 7.94 30.02
N VAL A 344 -4.10 8.83 29.29
CA VAL A 344 -3.90 10.28 29.40
C VAL A 344 -4.28 10.77 30.80
N THR A 345 -5.40 10.29 31.37
CA THR A 345 -5.84 10.63 32.72
C THR A 345 -4.80 10.20 33.76
N ARG A 346 -4.30 8.97 33.68
CA ARG A 346 -3.22 8.47 34.56
C ARG A 346 -1.96 9.32 34.43
N ALA A 347 -1.55 9.63 33.21
CA ALA A 347 -0.38 10.48 32.96
C ALA A 347 -0.55 11.90 33.51
N LEU A 348 -1.75 12.48 33.41
CA LEU A 348 -2.06 13.79 34.00
C LEU A 348 -2.03 13.74 35.53
N ILE A 349 -2.59 12.69 36.15
CA ILE A 349 -2.56 12.54 37.61
C ILE A 349 -1.12 12.43 38.11
N LEU A 350 -0.31 11.61 37.43
CA LEU A 350 1.11 11.47 37.77
C LEU A 350 1.86 12.81 37.58
N ASN A 351 1.64 13.52 36.48
CA ASN A 351 2.36 14.76 36.22
C ASN A 351 1.93 15.94 37.12
N LEU A 352 0.64 16.05 37.44
CA LEU A 352 0.13 17.19 38.23
C LEU A 352 0.21 16.96 39.74
N PHE A 353 0.08 15.70 40.19
CA PHE A 353 0.02 15.37 41.61
C PHE A 353 1.17 14.47 42.08
N ALA A 354 2.06 14.03 41.19
CA ALA A 354 3.12 13.05 41.49
C ALA A 354 2.58 11.72 42.06
N ILE A 355 1.31 11.38 41.75
CA ILE A 355 0.66 10.14 42.20
C ILE A 355 0.68 9.11 41.07
N ASP A 356 1.31 7.96 41.29
CA ASP A 356 1.25 6.83 40.37
C ASP A 356 0.02 5.97 40.64
N VAL A 357 -1.01 6.14 39.81
CA VAL A 357 -2.27 5.38 39.87
C VAL A 357 -2.10 3.94 39.36
N SER A 358 -0.99 3.62 38.71
CA SER A 358 -0.73 2.28 38.17
C SER A 358 -0.64 1.21 39.25
N ASN A 359 -0.21 1.60 40.47
CA ASN A 359 -0.07 0.72 41.63
C ASN A 359 -1.32 0.67 42.52
N LEU A 360 -2.36 1.45 42.19
CA LEU A 360 -3.58 1.60 42.99
C LEU A 360 -4.75 0.72 42.50
N ILE A 361 -4.56 -0.01 41.40
CA ILE A 361 -5.59 -0.84 40.76
C ILE A 361 -5.32 -2.31 41.12
N ASP A 362 -5.50 -2.63 42.40
CA ASP A 362 -5.87 -3.98 42.83
C ASP A 362 -7.41 -4.13 42.67
N PRO A 363 -7.94 -5.36 42.53
CA PRO A 363 -9.31 -5.60 42.05
C PRO A 363 -10.45 -5.13 42.99
N GLU A 364 -10.16 -4.52 44.13
CA GLU A 364 -11.14 -3.88 45.03
C GLU A 364 -11.21 -2.33 44.87
N GLY A 365 -10.42 -1.74 43.96
CA GLY A 365 -10.13 -0.29 43.87
C GLY A 365 -11.23 0.64 43.31
N VAL A 366 -12.50 0.46 43.67
CA VAL A 366 -13.58 1.42 43.36
C VAL A 366 -13.57 2.64 44.32
N GLU A 367 -12.85 2.57 45.44
CA GLU A 367 -12.89 3.62 46.48
C GLU A 367 -12.03 4.86 46.21
N VAL A 368 -11.03 4.81 45.32
CA VAL A 368 -10.03 5.90 45.24
C VAL A 368 -10.55 7.15 44.50
N LEU A 369 -11.46 7.00 43.53
CA LEU A 369 -12.06 8.15 42.85
C LEU A 369 -12.99 8.95 43.78
N VAL A 370 -13.51 8.31 44.84
CA VAL A 370 -14.33 8.97 45.88
C VAL A 370 -13.43 9.75 46.85
N MET A 371 -12.22 9.27 47.14
CA MET A 371 -11.27 9.94 48.04
C MET A 371 -10.66 11.23 47.46
N LEU A 372 -10.43 11.32 46.14
CA LEU A 372 -9.99 12.57 45.50
C LEU A 372 -11.06 13.67 45.50
N LYS A 373 -12.33 13.32 45.74
CA LYS A 373 -13.45 14.26 45.90
C LYS A 373 -13.64 14.75 47.34
N LEU A 374 -12.91 14.17 48.30
CA LEU A 374 -13.00 14.45 49.73
C LEU A 374 -11.80 15.20 50.31
N ALA A 375 -10.78 15.51 49.50
CA ALA A 375 -9.73 16.43 49.91
C ALA A 375 -10.34 17.84 50.09
N PRO A 376 -10.28 18.46 51.29
CA PRO A 376 -10.83 19.80 51.48
C PRO A 376 -10.12 20.78 50.55
N GLN A 377 -10.90 21.53 49.77
CA GLN A 377 -10.43 22.79 49.24
C GLN A 377 -10.37 23.80 50.39
N ASP A 378 -9.24 23.85 51.09
CA ASP A 378 -8.95 25.00 51.93
C ASP A 378 -7.97 25.94 51.23
N GLN A 379 -8.50 27.14 51.03
CA GLN A 379 -7.93 28.34 50.45
C GLN A 379 -6.84 28.97 51.34
N PRO A 380 -6.08 29.97 50.83
CA PRO A 380 -4.84 30.43 51.43
C PRO A 380 -5.09 31.32 52.65
N VAL A 381 -4.16 31.31 53.61
CA VAL A 381 -4.09 32.36 54.65
C VAL A 381 -2.66 32.87 54.73
N GLU A 382 -2.55 34.18 54.52
CA GLU A 382 -1.37 35.02 54.68
C GLU A 382 -0.71 34.86 56.06
N ASN A 383 0.62 34.76 56.08
CA ASN A 383 1.53 35.79 56.59
C ASN A 383 2.99 35.46 56.25
#